data_AF-A0A847UH86-F1
#
_entry.id   AF-A0A847UH86-F1
#
_cell.length_a   1.000
_cell.length_b   1.000
_cell.length_c   1.000
_cell.angle_alpha   90.00
_cell.angle_beta   90.00
_cell.angle_gamma   90.00
#
_symmetry.space_group_name_H-M   'P 1'
#
loop_
_entity.id
_entity.type
_entity.pdbx_description
1 polymer ?
#
loop_
_entity_poly.entity_id
_entity_poly.type
_entity_poly.pdbx_seq_one_letter_code
_entity_poly.pdbx_strand_id
1 'polypeptide(L)'
;MRYSTNYDIGDRKRGQGINEDSVSLTVFEEGHRDGYRGQDRPQPQDSDTADDGEPAEVTDETAGTETVAYTAADTDGADIDDGDTSEPDGTEQPMNRSAGVFVVADGAGGHDAGDIASYITTTIVAEQLAPVAIRTARSYPGDFDVDVARDVLPNPPGERELETAVAEAITAAHREIIRYANETGTQSYTTVVAGIYADGKLHYGWVGDSRAYVVNSARETISPLTRDHAVVQEWVDSDEIDPVEAHVHPNGNEITRALGGSGYEDPDEATVGVDTRTVRLYAEDTVLATSDGLIDAQTDAPELYEEYVDSDHADSVAERIHDEVVTDDEIRDVVLDAASLDEASQEFVSLANDRGGKDNISVLLFADSALPKTPESGGMPVRDIDPDLDISERDTVIMTDE
;
A
#
# COMPACT_ATOMS: atom_id res chain seq x y z
N MET A 1 9.46 -5.37 8.23
CA MET A 1 8.07 -5.09 7.78
C MET A 1 7.42 -6.40 7.36
N ARG A 2 6.18 -6.65 7.77
CA ARG A 2 5.36 -7.78 7.29
C ARG A 2 4.38 -7.25 6.26
N TYR A 3 4.08 -8.03 5.22
CA TYR A 3 3.10 -7.64 4.21
C TYR A 3 2.40 -8.86 3.63
N SER A 4 1.24 -8.63 3.01
CA SER A 4 0.51 -9.61 2.22
C SER A 4 -0.12 -8.89 1.02
N THR A 5 -0.21 -9.58 -0.11
CA THR A 5 -0.94 -9.11 -1.28
C THR A 5 -1.82 -10.23 -1.77
N ASN A 6 -3.08 -9.93 -2.07
CA ASN A 6 -4.00 -10.91 -2.64
C ASN A 6 -4.87 -10.24 -3.70
N TYR A 7 -5.22 -10.98 -4.74
CA TYR A 7 -6.07 -10.48 -5.81
C TYR A 7 -6.94 -11.60 -6.39
N ASP A 8 -8.13 -11.24 -6.81
CA ASP A 8 -9.10 -12.14 -7.43
C ASP A 8 -9.91 -11.40 -8.49
N ILE A 9 -10.35 -12.09 -9.54
CA ILE A 9 -11.15 -11.48 -10.61
C ILE A 9 -12.59 -11.22 -10.15
N GLY A 10 -13.02 -11.79 -9.01
CA GLY A 10 -14.40 -11.77 -8.57
C GLY A 10 -15.23 -12.83 -9.30
N ASP A 11 -16.03 -13.58 -8.54
CA ASP A 11 -16.73 -14.76 -9.04
C ASP A 11 -17.59 -14.53 -10.29
N ARG A 12 -18.16 -13.33 -10.46
CA ARG A 12 -18.98 -13.01 -11.65
C ARG A 12 -18.15 -12.61 -12.86
N LYS A 13 -17.01 -11.93 -12.67
CA LYS A 13 -16.15 -11.45 -13.75
C LYS A 13 -15.15 -12.52 -14.20
N ARG A 14 -14.94 -13.61 -13.43
CA ARG A 14 -14.14 -14.80 -13.82
C ARG A 14 -14.48 -15.35 -15.21
N GLY A 15 -15.74 -15.26 -15.66
CA GLY A 15 -16.16 -15.70 -16.99
C GLY A 15 -15.62 -14.86 -18.16
N GLN A 16 -15.17 -13.63 -17.89
CA GLN A 16 -14.60 -12.69 -18.87
C GLN A 16 -13.08 -12.82 -18.97
N GLY A 17 -12.41 -13.24 -17.89
CA GLY A 17 -11.04 -13.74 -17.90
C GLY A 17 -9.92 -12.69 -17.95
N ILE A 18 -10.21 -11.42 -17.67
CA ILE A 18 -9.19 -10.35 -17.60
C ILE A 18 -9.24 -9.75 -16.19
N ASN A 19 -8.12 -9.84 -15.47
CA ASN A 19 -7.87 -9.01 -14.29
C ASN A 19 -7.29 -7.68 -14.81
N GLU A 20 -7.90 -6.57 -14.42
CA GLU A 20 -7.52 -5.22 -14.84
C GLU A 20 -6.77 -4.49 -13.73
N ASP A 21 -6.68 -5.10 -12.54
CA ASP A 21 -6.00 -4.52 -11.39
C ASP A 21 -4.52 -4.88 -11.40
N SER A 22 -3.70 -3.99 -10.86
CA SER A 22 -2.30 -4.23 -10.63
C SER A 22 -1.89 -3.79 -9.22
N VAL A 23 -1.12 -4.64 -8.54
CA VAL A 23 -0.53 -4.36 -7.23
C VAL A 23 0.99 -4.47 -7.32
N SER A 24 1.70 -3.50 -6.75
CA SER A 24 3.16 -3.50 -6.64
C SER A 24 3.59 -3.14 -5.23
N LEU A 25 4.52 -3.92 -4.68
CA LEU A 25 5.18 -3.64 -3.42
C LEU A 25 6.69 -3.86 -3.58
N THR A 26 7.46 -2.80 -3.35
CA THR A 26 8.92 -2.89 -3.27
C THR A 26 9.34 -2.67 -1.84
N VAL A 27 10.00 -3.65 -1.23
CA VAL A 27 10.51 -3.55 0.15
C VAL A 27 12.03 -3.51 0.15
N PHE A 28 12.58 -2.55 0.88
CA PHE A 28 13.99 -2.42 1.18
C PHE A 28 14.18 -2.64 2.68
N GLU A 29 14.92 -3.69 3.03
CA GLU A 29 15.29 -3.96 4.43
C GLU A 29 16.80 -3.79 4.60
N GLU A 30 17.19 -2.94 5.56
CA GLU A 30 18.58 -2.79 6.00
C GLU A 30 18.71 -3.25 7.46
N GLY A 31 19.49 -4.32 7.68
CA GLY A 31 19.91 -4.75 9.00
C GLY A 31 21.29 -4.17 9.36
N HIS A 32 21.44 -3.67 10.58
CA HIS A 32 22.76 -3.29 11.14
C HIS A 32 23.04 -4.03 12.45
N ARG A 33 24.32 -3.99 12.86
CA ARG A 33 25.04 -4.60 14.01
C ARG A 33 24.28 -5.47 15.03
N ASP A 34 23.10 -5.10 15.48
CA ASP A 34 22.27 -5.92 16.38
C ASP A 34 21.74 -7.21 15.71
N GLY A 35 21.78 -7.29 14.38
CA GLY A 35 21.54 -8.51 13.58
C GLY A 35 22.55 -9.63 13.78
N TYR A 36 23.75 -9.32 14.30
CA TYR A 36 24.83 -10.29 14.41
C TYR A 36 25.05 -10.71 15.86
N ARG A 37 24.23 -11.64 16.36
CA ARG A 37 24.63 -12.47 17.51
C ARG A 37 25.61 -13.51 17.00
N GLY A 38 26.88 -13.14 16.91
CA GLY A 38 27.95 -14.04 16.50
C GLY A 38 27.86 -15.34 17.30
N GLN A 39 27.69 -16.47 16.61
CA GLN A 39 28.02 -17.75 17.22
C GLN A 39 29.50 -17.70 17.57
N ASP A 40 29.81 -18.00 18.83
CA ASP A 40 31.13 -18.31 19.38
C ASP A 40 32.25 -18.28 18.34
N ARG A 41 32.92 -17.14 18.21
CA ARG A 41 34.22 -17.14 17.54
C ARG A 41 35.16 -17.87 18.48
N PRO A 42 35.70 -19.06 18.16
CA PRO A 42 36.71 -19.68 19.01
C PRO A 42 37.83 -18.66 19.15
N GLN A 43 38.24 -18.37 20.40
CA GLN A 43 39.44 -17.59 20.61
C GLN A 43 40.56 -18.22 19.79
N PRO A 44 41.35 -17.45 19.03
CA PRO A 44 42.54 -18.00 18.40
C PRO A 44 43.38 -18.58 19.52
N GLN A 45 43.53 -19.90 19.54
CA GLN A 45 44.51 -20.52 20.40
C GLN A 45 45.86 -19.93 20.01
N ASP A 46 46.57 -19.37 20.97
CA ASP A 46 47.98 -19.03 20.84
C ASP A 46 48.72 -20.27 20.33
N SER A 47 49.02 -20.31 19.03
CA SER A 47 50.00 -21.23 18.48
C SER A 47 51.29 -20.46 18.25
N ASP A 48 52.05 -20.32 19.33
CA ASP A 48 53.51 -20.32 19.24
C ASP A 48 53.92 -21.57 18.45
N THR A 49 54.34 -21.40 17.20
CA THR A 49 55.52 -22.05 16.63
C THR A 49 55.75 -21.54 15.22
N ALA A 50 56.93 -20.95 15.03
CA ALA A 50 57.50 -20.66 13.72
C ALA A 50 57.82 -21.98 12.99
N ASP A 51 57.54 -22.04 11.69
CA ASP A 51 58.45 -22.71 10.75
C ASP A 51 58.29 -22.14 9.34
N ASP A 52 59.44 -21.91 8.71
CA ASP A 52 59.65 -21.31 7.40
C ASP A 52 59.40 -22.33 6.27
N GLY A 53 58.77 -21.92 5.17
CA GLY A 53 58.66 -22.74 3.96
C GLY A 53 58.05 -22.00 2.76
N GLU A 54 58.87 -21.77 1.74
CA GLU A 54 58.60 -21.09 0.46
C GLU A 54 57.46 -21.69 -0.41
N PRO A 55 56.92 -20.93 -1.39
CA PRO A 55 55.72 -21.32 -2.15
C PRO A 55 56.05 -22.19 -3.37
N ALA A 56 55.14 -23.09 -3.72
CA ALA A 56 55.18 -23.81 -5.00
C ALA A 56 53.91 -23.53 -5.83
N GLU A 57 54.11 -22.96 -7.02
CA GLU A 57 53.16 -22.92 -8.13
C GLU A 57 52.93 -24.32 -8.71
N VAL A 58 51.68 -24.69 -9.05
CA VAL A 58 51.35 -25.52 -10.24
C VAL A 58 49.93 -25.20 -10.74
N THR A 59 49.82 -25.27 -12.06
CA THR A 59 48.86 -24.86 -13.10
C THR A 59 47.61 -25.73 -13.33
N ASP A 60 46.54 -25.06 -13.77
CA ASP A 60 45.73 -25.22 -15.00
C ASP A 60 44.78 -26.43 -15.27
N GLU A 61 43.69 -26.08 -16.00
CA GLU A 61 42.74 -26.89 -16.81
C GLU A 61 41.65 -27.70 -16.07
N THR A 62 40.37 -27.82 -16.48
CA THR A 62 39.54 -27.35 -17.61
C THR A 62 38.04 -27.62 -17.34
N ALA A 63 37.18 -26.83 -17.99
CA ALA A 63 35.86 -27.14 -18.60
C ALA A 63 34.66 -27.69 -17.77
N GLY A 64 33.51 -27.01 -17.95
CA GLY A 64 32.19 -27.58 -17.68
C GLY A 64 31.05 -26.54 -17.74
N THR A 65 30.52 -26.27 -18.93
CA THR A 65 29.21 -25.61 -19.12
C THR A 65 28.09 -26.51 -18.59
N GLU A 66 27.34 -26.06 -17.59
CA GLU A 66 25.96 -26.50 -17.37
C GLU A 66 25.08 -25.31 -16.96
N THR A 67 23.97 -25.21 -17.70
CA THR A 67 22.84 -24.31 -17.49
C THR A 67 22.06 -24.83 -16.28
N VAL A 68 21.87 -24.01 -15.24
CA VAL A 68 21.01 -24.37 -14.10
C VAL A 68 19.90 -23.35 -13.99
N ALA A 69 18.69 -23.83 -14.26
CA ALA A 69 17.44 -23.17 -13.93
C ALA A 69 17.30 -23.12 -12.40
N TYR A 70 17.03 -21.93 -11.85
CA TYR A 70 16.59 -21.80 -10.47
C TYR A 70 15.07 -22.00 -10.44
N THR A 71 14.65 -23.11 -9.84
CA THR A 71 13.28 -23.34 -9.38
C THR A 71 13.17 -22.75 -7.97
N ALA A 72 12.09 -22.01 -7.74
CA ALA A 72 11.74 -21.47 -6.43
C ALA A 72 11.56 -22.64 -5.45
N ALA A 73 12.24 -22.56 -4.30
CA ALA A 73 12.08 -23.53 -3.23
C ALA A 73 10.86 -23.13 -2.38
N ASP A 74 9.93 -24.08 -2.29
CA ASP A 74 8.88 -24.18 -1.28
C ASP A 74 9.45 -23.91 0.12
N THR A 75 8.74 -23.11 0.91
CA THR A 75 8.92 -23.10 2.37
C THR A 75 7.63 -23.61 3.00
N ASP A 76 7.66 -24.91 3.29
CA ASP A 76 6.69 -25.61 4.14
C ASP A 76 6.66 -25.00 5.54
N GLY A 77 5.46 -24.98 6.11
CA GLY A 77 5.16 -24.45 7.43
C GLY A 77 5.88 -25.18 8.58
N ALA A 78 6.00 -24.45 9.68
CA ALA A 78 6.28 -25.02 10.99
C ALA A 78 5.42 -24.29 12.03
N ASP A 79 4.41 -25.01 12.51
CA ASP A 79 3.71 -24.75 13.76
C ASP A 79 4.70 -24.61 14.92
N ILE A 80 4.53 -23.60 15.77
CA ILE A 80 5.08 -23.60 17.14
C ILE A 80 3.97 -23.18 18.11
N ASP A 81 3.63 -24.16 18.96
CA ASP A 81 2.69 -24.15 20.08
C ASP A 81 3.22 -23.34 21.29
N ASP A 82 2.29 -22.71 22.01
CA ASP A 82 2.49 -21.76 23.11
C ASP A 82 2.90 -22.42 24.44
N GLY A 83 3.65 -21.67 25.26
CA GLY A 83 3.98 -22.06 26.63
C GLY A 83 4.48 -20.90 27.49
N ASP A 84 3.54 -20.24 28.18
CA ASP A 84 3.75 -19.23 29.21
C ASP A 84 4.73 -19.66 30.32
N THR A 85 5.78 -18.87 30.56
CA THR A 85 6.26 -18.52 31.91
C THR A 85 7.18 -17.28 31.87
N SER A 86 6.86 -16.31 32.72
CA SER A 86 7.52 -15.02 32.91
C SER A 86 8.98 -15.04 33.38
N GLU A 87 9.88 -14.34 32.66
CA GLU A 87 10.95 -13.43 33.14
C GLU A 87 11.35 -12.48 31.97
N PRO A 88 11.79 -11.22 32.20
CA PRO A 88 12.15 -10.32 31.11
C PRO A 88 13.55 -10.69 30.60
N ASP A 89 13.63 -11.60 29.64
CA ASP A 89 14.89 -11.87 28.95
C ASP A 89 15.23 -10.66 28.08
N GLY A 90 16.40 -10.07 28.32
CA GLY A 90 16.95 -8.92 27.61
C GLY A 90 17.42 -9.27 26.20
N THR A 91 16.58 -9.99 25.46
CA THR A 91 16.82 -10.38 24.09
C THR A 91 15.94 -9.57 23.16
N GLU A 92 16.24 -8.27 23.00
CA GLU A 92 15.73 -7.53 21.84
C GLU A 92 16.20 -8.29 20.58
N GLN A 93 15.23 -8.72 19.77
CA GLN A 93 15.49 -9.28 18.46
C GLN A 93 16.06 -8.16 17.57
N PRO A 94 16.96 -8.47 16.65
CA PRO A 94 17.44 -7.47 15.71
C PRO A 94 16.27 -6.85 14.95
N MET A 95 16.16 -5.53 14.95
CA MET A 95 15.14 -4.83 14.18
C MET A 95 15.73 -4.42 12.83
N ASN A 96 15.16 -4.95 11.74
CA ASN A 96 15.46 -4.45 10.40
C ASN A 96 14.76 -3.10 10.22
N ARG A 97 15.45 -2.13 9.62
CA ARG A 97 14.78 -0.96 9.09
C ARG A 97 14.14 -1.33 7.77
N SER A 98 12.83 -1.20 7.67
CA SER A 98 12.12 -1.36 6.42
C SER A 98 11.73 0.01 5.85
N ALA A 99 11.90 0.16 4.55
CA ALA A 99 11.20 1.16 3.77
C ALA A 99 10.57 0.46 2.58
N GLY A 100 9.51 1.03 2.04
CA GLY A 100 8.86 0.45 0.89
C GLY A 100 8.12 1.44 0.04
N VAL A 101 7.82 1.00 -1.18
CA VAL A 101 6.89 1.66 -2.09
C VAL A 101 5.74 0.70 -2.32
N PHE A 102 4.52 1.17 -2.15
CA PHE A 102 3.32 0.41 -2.46
C PHE A 102 2.53 1.14 -3.55
N VAL A 103 1.86 0.38 -4.40
CA VAL A 103 0.95 0.86 -5.45
C VAL A 103 -0.18 -0.15 -5.60
N VAL A 104 -1.42 0.32 -5.51
CA VAL A 104 -2.61 -0.41 -5.93
C VAL A 104 -3.27 0.44 -7.01
N ALA A 105 -3.51 -0.14 -8.17
CA ALA A 105 -4.14 0.53 -9.31
C ALA A 105 -5.25 -0.35 -9.88
N ASP A 106 -6.45 0.21 -10.01
CA ASP A 106 -7.62 -0.46 -10.55
C ASP A 106 -7.87 0.03 -11.98
N GLY A 107 -7.81 -0.89 -12.93
CA GLY A 107 -7.94 -0.58 -14.35
C GLY A 107 -9.40 -0.40 -14.74
N ALA A 108 -9.79 0.81 -15.13
CA ALA A 108 -11.17 1.12 -15.50
C ALA A 108 -11.35 1.23 -17.02
N GLY A 109 -12.46 0.69 -17.51
CA GLY A 109 -12.94 0.86 -18.88
C GLY A 109 -13.30 -0.47 -19.52
N GLY A 110 -14.58 -0.68 -19.80
CA GLY A 110 -15.12 -1.87 -20.49
C GLY A 110 -14.64 -2.09 -21.94
N HIS A 111 -13.44 -1.61 -22.28
CA HIS A 111 -12.69 -1.80 -23.51
C HIS A 111 -11.19 -2.04 -23.21
N ASP A 112 -10.69 -3.18 -23.68
CA ASP A 112 -9.33 -3.69 -23.98
C ASP A 112 -8.03 -3.15 -23.32
N ALA A 113 -8.01 -2.16 -22.42
CA ALA A 113 -6.75 -1.58 -21.92
C ALA A 113 -6.72 -1.09 -20.45
N GLY A 114 -7.71 -1.45 -19.61
CA GLY A 114 -7.65 -1.17 -18.16
C GLY A 114 -6.45 -1.85 -17.50
N ASP A 115 -6.19 -3.11 -17.86
CA ASP A 115 -5.03 -3.89 -17.46
C ASP A 115 -3.69 -3.23 -17.85
N ILE A 116 -3.64 -2.61 -19.04
CA ILE A 116 -2.45 -1.87 -19.48
C ILE A 116 -2.27 -0.59 -18.66
N ALA A 117 -3.34 0.15 -18.38
CA ALA A 117 -3.26 1.38 -17.60
C ALA A 117 -2.78 1.12 -16.16
N SER A 118 -3.33 0.11 -15.49
CA SER A 118 -2.90 -0.27 -14.14
C SER A 118 -1.47 -0.82 -14.12
N TYR A 119 -1.07 -1.57 -15.13
CA TYR A 119 0.31 -2.06 -15.29
C TYR A 119 1.32 -0.92 -15.49
N ILE A 120 1.01 0.04 -16.37
CA ILE A 120 1.86 1.23 -16.57
C ILE A 120 1.99 2.00 -15.26
N THR A 121 0.87 2.19 -14.55
CA THR A 121 0.84 2.94 -13.29
C THR A 121 1.72 2.30 -12.22
N THR A 122 1.52 1.01 -11.94
CA THR A 122 2.32 0.29 -10.94
C THR A 122 3.80 0.27 -11.27
N THR A 123 4.16 0.16 -12.55
CA THR A 123 5.54 0.17 -13.01
C THR A 123 6.18 1.55 -12.81
N ILE A 124 5.60 2.61 -13.38
CA ILE A 124 6.18 3.96 -13.37
C ILE A 124 6.27 4.52 -11.95
N VAL A 125 5.23 4.33 -11.14
CA VAL A 125 5.21 4.83 -9.77
C VAL A 125 6.27 4.11 -8.92
N ALA A 126 6.38 2.78 -9.03
CA ALA A 126 7.39 2.03 -8.30
C ALA A 126 8.82 2.43 -8.69
N GLU A 127 9.09 2.58 -9.99
CA GLU A 127 10.40 2.98 -10.51
C GLU A 127 10.83 4.37 -10.03
N GLN A 128 9.91 5.33 -9.97
CA GLN A 128 10.24 6.70 -9.55
C GLN A 128 10.37 6.85 -8.03
N LEU A 129 9.54 6.15 -7.26
CA LEU A 129 9.54 6.29 -5.81
C LEU A 129 10.61 5.42 -5.11
N ALA A 130 11.05 4.31 -5.71
CA ALA A 130 12.04 3.43 -5.10
C ALA A 130 13.34 4.15 -4.69
N PRO A 131 13.99 4.98 -5.55
CA PRO A 131 15.16 5.77 -5.15
C PRO A 131 14.88 6.77 -4.04
N VAL A 132 13.67 7.33 -3.98
CA VAL A 132 13.25 8.28 -2.95
C VAL A 132 13.07 7.56 -1.62
N ALA A 133 12.43 6.38 -1.62
CA ALA A 133 12.28 5.52 -0.44
C ALA A 133 13.64 5.10 0.12
N ILE A 134 14.58 4.67 -0.74
CA ILE A 134 15.96 4.32 -0.34
C ILE A 134 16.70 5.52 0.26
N ARG A 135 16.54 6.71 -0.34
CA ARG A 135 17.14 7.95 0.18
C ARG A 135 16.56 8.36 1.55
N THR A 136 15.29 8.04 1.80
CA THR A 136 14.55 8.42 3.02
C THR A 136 14.75 7.43 4.16
N ALA A 137 14.86 6.12 3.85
CA ALA A 137 15.72 5.21 4.61
C ALA A 137 17.15 5.81 4.66
N ARG A 138 18.22 5.26 5.22
CA ARG A 138 19.59 5.90 5.18
C ARG A 138 19.80 7.32 5.78
N SER A 139 18.91 8.30 5.67
CA SER A 139 19.04 9.65 6.23
C SER A 139 18.79 9.72 7.74
N TYR A 140 18.37 8.60 8.35
CA TYR A 140 18.21 8.47 9.81
C TYR A 140 19.15 7.38 10.34
N PRO A 141 20.43 7.71 10.61
CA PRO A 141 21.42 6.75 11.10
C PRO A 141 21.32 6.49 12.62
N GLY A 142 20.60 7.35 13.35
CA GLY A 142 20.52 7.32 14.82
C GLY A 142 19.93 6.03 15.38
N ASP A 143 19.04 5.38 14.63
CA ASP A 143 18.42 4.10 15.00
C ASP A 143 19.38 2.91 14.87
N PHE A 144 20.59 3.11 14.34
CA PHE A 144 21.61 2.08 14.22
C PHE A 144 22.73 2.17 15.28
N ASP A 145 22.61 3.09 16.24
CA ASP A 145 23.67 3.42 17.20
C ASP A 145 25.03 3.71 16.51
N VAL A 146 24.97 4.20 15.26
CA VAL A 146 26.13 4.60 14.48
C VAL A 146 26.19 6.12 14.46
N ASP A 147 27.24 6.66 15.06
CA ASP A 147 27.60 8.07 14.94
C ASP A 147 28.24 8.33 13.57
N VAL A 148 27.41 8.38 12.52
CA VAL A 148 27.83 8.88 11.21
C VAL A 148 27.79 10.40 11.27
N ALA A 149 28.93 11.04 10.99
CA ALA A 149 28.98 12.50 10.89
C ALA A 149 27.91 12.99 9.90
N ARG A 150 26.99 13.87 10.36
CA ARG A 150 25.83 14.35 9.58
C ARG A 150 26.20 14.90 8.21
N ASP A 151 27.40 15.47 8.06
CA ASP A 151 27.90 16.02 6.80
C ASP A 151 28.21 14.96 5.71
N VAL A 152 28.17 13.66 6.06
CA VAL A 152 28.42 12.54 5.14
C VAL A 152 27.13 12.01 4.52
N LEU A 153 25.98 12.19 5.18
CA LEU A 153 24.68 11.69 4.72
C LEU A 153 23.86 12.81 4.09
N PRO A 154 23.03 12.51 3.07
CA PRO A 154 22.06 13.48 2.57
C PRO A 154 21.06 13.82 3.68
N ASN A 155 20.67 15.10 3.76
CA ASN A 155 19.57 15.51 4.62
C ASN A 155 18.32 14.68 4.26
N PRO A 156 17.55 14.21 5.26
CA PRO A 156 16.29 13.54 4.98
C PRO A 156 15.36 14.50 4.22
N PRO A 157 14.64 14.02 3.20
CA PRO A 157 13.63 14.83 2.54
C PRO A 157 12.54 15.23 3.54
N GLY A 158 12.00 16.43 3.38
CA GLY A 158 10.86 16.89 4.18
C GLY A 158 9.56 16.18 3.78
N GLU A 159 8.54 16.18 4.65
CA GLU A 159 7.24 15.56 4.35
C GLU A 159 6.63 16.09 3.04
N ARG A 160 6.65 17.42 2.84
CA ARG A 160 6.20 18.06 1.59
C ARG A 160 7.00 17.66 0.35
N GLU A 161 8.28 17.36 0.51
CA GLU A 161 9.12 16.88 -0.59
C GLU A 161 8.71 15.45 -0.98
N LEU A 162 8.41 14.61 0.02
CA LEU A 162 7.94 13.25 -0.19
C LEU A 162 6.54 13.22 -0.80
N GLU A 163 5.61 14.05 -0.32
CA GLU A 163 4.28 14.21 -0.92
C GLU A 163 4.37 14.73 -2.36
N THR A 164 5.25 15.70 -2.63
CA THR A 164 5.51 16.16 -4.00
C THR A 164 6.04 15.02 -4.87
N ALA A 165 6.99 14.23 -4.37
CA ALA A 165 7.55 13.10 -5.11
C ALA A 165 6.46 12.05 -5.46
N VAL A 166 5.54 11.77 -4.53
CA VAL A 166 4.38 10.89 -4.79
C VAL A 166 3.48 11.47 -5.87
N ALA A 167 3.13 12.75 -5.79
CA ALA A 167 2.30 13.42 -6.80
C ALA A 167 2.96 13.44 -8.18
N GLU A 168 4.27 13.70 -8.25
CA GLU A 168 5.04 13.70 -9.49
C GLU A 168 5.10 12.30 -10.11
N ALA A 169 5.30 11.25 -9.31
CA ALA A 169 5.32 9.87 -9.79
C ALA A 169 3.97 9.44 -10.37
N ILE A 170 2.86 9.77 -9.68
CA ILE A 170 1.50 9.51 -10.17
C ILE A 170 1.21 10.32 -11.45
N THR A 171 1.61 11.58 -11.49
CA THR A 171 1.45 12.43 -12.69
C THR A 171 2.26 11.87 -13.87
N ALA A 172 3.45 11.34 -13.63
CA ALA A 172 4.25 10.72 -14.67
C ALA A 172 3.59 9.44 -15.22
N ALA A 173 2.97 8.61 -14.36
CA ALA A 173 2.17 7.47 -14.81
C ALA A 173 0.99 7.92 -15.69
N HIS A 174 0.25 8.97 -15.28
CA HIS A 174 -0.83 9.54 -16.08
C HIS A 174 -0.37 9.95 -17.50
N ARG A 175 0.78 10.63 -17.60
CA ARG A 175 1.37 11.02 -18.89
C ARG A 175 1.77 9.83 -19.76
N GLU A 176 2.27 8.76 -19.14
CA GLU A 176 2.63 7.54 -19.85
C GLU A 176 1.39 6.82 -20.41
N ILE A 177 0.31 6.77 -19.65
CA ILE A 177 -0.97 6.21 -20.14
C ILE A 177 -1.52 7.05 -21.29
N ILE A 178 -1.47 8.39 -21.22
CA ILE A 178 -1.89 9.25 -22.34
C ILE A 178 -1.00 9.01 -23.57
N ARG A 179 0.31 8.85 -23.39
CA ARG A 179 1.21 8.52 -24.50
C ARG A 179 0.83 7.21 -25.16
N TYR A 180 0.58 6.16 -24.35
CA TYR A 180 0.09 4.88 -24.84
C TYR A 180 -1.25 5.02 -25.60
N ALA A 181 -2.20 5.77 -25.05
CA ALA A 181 -3.49 6.02 -25.68
C ALA A 181 -3.36 6.78 -27.02
N ASN A 182 -2.47 7.77 -27.09
CA ASN A 182 -2.16 8.51 -28.32
C ASN A 182 -1.54 7.61 -29.39
N GLU A 183 -0.63 6.71 -29.01
CA GLU A 183 0.09 5.83 -29.93
C GLU A 183 -0.79 4.69 -30.47
N THR A 184 -1.68 4.16 -29.63
CA THR A 184 -2.52 3.00 -29.97
C THR A 184 -3.91 3.39 -30.46
N GLY A 185 -4.38 4.60 -30.13
CA GLY A 185 -5.77 5.02 -30.31
C GLY A 185 -6.75 4.36 -29.34
N THR A 186 -6.24 3.73 -28.26
CA THR A 186 -7.04 3.01 -27.27
C THR A 186 -7.19 3.85 -26.02
N GLN A 187 -8.42 4.17 -25.65
CA GLN A 187 -8.70 4.87 -24.40
C GLN A 187 -8.38 3.94 -23.25
N SER A 188 -7.64 4.43 -22.26
CA SER A 188 -7.16 3.62 -21.14
C SER A 188 -7.23 4.47 -19.88
N TYR A 189 -7.87 3.95 -18.83
CA TYR A 189 -8.03 4.64 -17.56
C TYR A 189 -7.70 3.72 -16.40
N THR A 190 -7.25 4.28 -15.30
CA THR A 190 -7.03 3.55 -14.06
C THR A 190 -7.06 4.50 -12.87
N THR A 191 -7.40 3.97 -11.70
CA THR A 191 -7.23 4.65 -10.42
C THR A 191 -5.83 4.35 -9.85
N VAL A 192 -5.47 5.01 -8.76
CA VAL A 192 -4.29 4.64 -8.00
C VAL A 192 -4.42 5.06 -6.54
N VAL A 193 -3.90 4.22 -5.65
CA VAL A 193 -3.42 4.62 -4.33
C VAL A 193 -1.99 4.13 -4.15
N ALA A 194 -1.06 5.04 -3.87
CA ALA A 194 0.36 4.73 -3.86
C ALA A 194 1.13 5.59 -2.87
N GLY A 195 2.31 5.13 -2.47
CA GLY A 195 3.14 5.91 -1.58
C GLY A 195 4.43 5.26 -1.14
N ILE A 196 5.13 5.98 -0.27
CA ILE A 196 6.37 5.59 0.39
C ILE A 196 6.07 5.31 1.86
N TYR A 197 6.41 4.13 2.32
CA TYR A 197 6.58 3.83 3.74
C TYR A 197 8.07 4.03 4.09
N ALA A 198 8.38 4.96 4.99
CA ALA A 198 9.73 5.14 5.49
C ALA A 198 9.69 5.82 6.87
N ASP A 199 10.60 5.43 7.76
CA ASP A 199 10.79 6.09 9.07
C ASP A 199 9.51 6.14 9.94
N GLY A 200 8.71 5.06 9.90
CA GLY A 200 7.44 4.98 10.63
C GLY A 200 6.38 5.97 10.15
N LYS A 201 6.52 6.48 8.93
CA LYS A 201 5.52 7.33 8.27
C LYS A 201 5.13 6.74 6.93
N LEU A 202 3.88 6.98 6.59
CA LEU A 202 3.30 6.69 5.28
C LEU A 202 3.06 8.02 4.57
N HIS A 203 3.79 8.24 3.48
CA HIS A 203 3.59 9.36 2.56
C HIS A 203 2.89 8.81 1.33
N TYR A 204 1.64 9.18 1.10
CA TYR A 204 0.81 8.57 0.07
C TYR A 204 0.02 9.59 -0.72
N GLY A 205 -0.49 9.16 -1.86
CA GLY A 205 -1.39 9.92 -2.69
C GLY A 205 -2.29 9.02 -3.51
N TRP A 206 -3.42 9.56 -3.96
CA TRP A 206 -4.42 8.79 -4.68
C TRP A 206 -5.12 9.62 -5.77
N VAL A 207 -5.65 8.89 -6.74
CA VAL A 207 -6.54 9.37 -7.80
C VAL A 207 -7.57 8.28 -8.09
N GLY A 208 -8.86 8.55 -7.84
CA GLY A 208 -9.96 7.63 -8.08
C GLY A 208 -10.61 7.24 -6.76
N ASP A 209 -11.20 6.06 -6.72
CA ASP A 209 -12.01 5.50 -5.64
C ASP A 209 -11.39 4.22 -5.02
N SER A 210 -10.19 3.82 -5.44
CA SER A 210 -9.39 2.87 -4.65
C SER A 210 -9.04 3.48 -3.30
N ARG A 211 -9.14 2.66 -2.24
CA ARG A 211 -9.10 3.14 -0.86
C ARG A 211 -7.88 2.68 -0.10
N ALA A 212 -7.49 3.46 0.91
CA ALA A 212 -6.54 3.04 1.92
C ALA A 212 -7.05 3.29 3.34
N TYR A 213 -6.63 2.44 4.28
CA TYR A 213 -7.05 2.44 5.67
C TYR A 213 -5.87 2.19 6.60
N VAL A 214 -5.98 2.66 7.84
CA VAL A 214 -5.16 2.18 8.96
C VAL A 214 -6.07 1.57 10.02
N VAL A 215 -5.85 0.29 10.30
CA VAL A 215 -6.47 -0.41 11.43
C VAL A 215 -5.46 -0.48 12.57
N ASN A 216 -5.82 0.04 13.75
CA ASN A 216 -5.00 -0.02 14.95
C ASN A 216 -5.56 -1.03 15.94
N SER A 217 -4.82 -2.12 16.19
CA SER A 217 -5.29 -3.20 17.07
C SER A 217 -5.22 -2.87 18.56
N ALA A 218 -4.39 -1.91 18.98
CA ALA A 218 -4.37 -1.45 20.37
C ALA A 218 -5.58 -0.58 20.73
N ARG A 219 -6.19 0.07 19.73
CA ARG A 219 -7.33 0.98 19.88
C ARG A 219 -8.64 0.40 19.38
N GLU A 220 -8.59 -0.70 18.63
CA GLU A 220 -9.74 -1.28 17.94
C GLU A 220 -10.43 -0.24 17.04
N THR A 221 -9.63 0.55 16.31
CA THR A 221 -10.11 1.62 15.43
C THR A 221 -9.64 1.43 14.00
N ILE A 222 -10.49 1.81 13.04
CA ILE A 222 -10.14 1.99 11.65
C ILE A 222 -10.17 3.49 11.30
N SER A 223 -9.22 3.91 10.47
CA SER A 223 -9.12 5.27 9.94
C SER A 223 -9.05 5.23 8.42
N PRO A 224 -10.05 5.75 7.69
CA PRO A 224 -9.95 5.93 6.25
C PRO A 224 -8.90 6.98 5.91
N LEU A 225 -8.01 6.66 4.98
CA LEU A 225 -6.91 7.51 4.55
C LEU A 225 -7.21 8.26 3.25
N THR A 226 -8.17 7.79 2.46
CA THR A 226 -8.55 8.32 1.14
C THR A 226 -10.00 8.79 1.16
N ARG A 227 -10.32 9.72 0.25
CA ARG A 227 -11.69 10.16 -0.02
C ARG A 227 -11.91 9.99 -1.52
N ASP A 228 -12.97 9.30 -1.88
CA ASP A 228 -13.16 8.85 -3.25
C ASP A 228 -13.33 10.03 -4.20
N HIS A 229 -12.65 9.99 -5.35
CA HIS A 229 -12.96 10.89 -6.45
C HIS A 229 -14.11 10.32 -7.28
N ALA A 230 -15.31 10.33 -6.70
CA ALA A 230 -16.53 9.76 -7.27
C ALA A 230 -17.71 10.74 -7.15
N VAL A 231 -18.67 10.64 -8.09
CA VAL A 231 -19.85 11.52 -8.13
C VAL A 231 -20.68 11.37 -6.86
N VAL A 232 -20.85 10.13 -6.39
CA VAL A 232 -21.58 9.86 -5.14
C VAL A 232 -20.88 10.43 -3.91
N GLN A 233 -19.55 10.49 -3.90
CA GLN A 233 -18.80 11.13 -2.82
C GLN A 233 -19.03 12.64 -2.83
N GLU A 234 -19.03 13.30 -3.99
CA GLU A 234 -19.34 14.73 -4.09
C GLU A 234 -20.75 15.06 -3.59
N TRP A 235 -21.72 14.16 -3.79
CA TRP A 235 -23.09 14.32 -3.27
C TRP A 235 -23.23 14.06 -1.78
N VAL A 236 -22.48 13.11 -1.23
CA VAL A 236 -22.39 12.94 0.24
C VAL A 236 -21.80 14.21 0.87
N ASP A 237 -20.76 14.76 0.24
CA ASP A 237 -20.05 15.94 0.73
C ASP A 237 -20.91 17.22 0.69
N SER A 238 -21.86 17.29 -0.25
CA SER A 238 -22.80 18.40 -0.39
C SER A 238 -24.12 18.20 0.38
N ASP A 239 -24.23 17.15 1.20
CA ASP A 239 -25.46 16.71 1.89
C ASP A 239 -26.63 16.46 0.91
N GLU A 240 -26.36 16.12 -0.36
CA GLU A 240 -27.38 15.79 -1.36
C GLU A 240 -27.93 14.37 -1.20
N ILE A 241 -27.07 13.44 -0.79
CA ILE A 241 -27.43 12.06 -0.40
C ILE A 241 -26.78 11.72 0.94
N ASP A 242 -27.34 10.76 1.67
CA ASP A 242 -26.68 10.24 2.87
C ASP A 242 -25.62 9.17 2.54
N PRO A 243 -24.69 8.86 3.47
CA PRO A 243 -23.67 7.86 3.22
C PRO A 243 -24.22 6.46 2.91
N VAL A 244 -25.38 6.07 3.44
CA VAL A 244 -25.99 4.75 3.18
C VAL A 244 -26.47 4.67 1.74
N GLU A 245 -27.13 5.72 1.26
CA GLU A 245 -27.58 5.84 -0.13
C GLU A 245 -26.40 5.71 -1.10
N ALA A 246 -25.26 6.33 -0.79
CA ALA A 246 -24.07 6.31 -1.64
C ALA A 246 -23.55 4.89 -1.93
N HIS A 247 -23.70 3.95 -1.00
CA HIS A 247 -23.23 2.56 -1.17
C HIS A 247 -24.00 1.79 -2.24
N VAL A 248 -25.23 2.19 -2.52
CA VAL A 248 -26.14 1.49 -3.46
C VAL A 248 -26.58 2.35 -4.63
N HIS A 249 -26.14 3.61 -4.67
CA HIS A 249 -26.59 4.59 -5.65
C HIS A 249 -26.25 4.12 -7.10
N PRO A 250 -27.17 4.29 -8.09
CA PRO A 250 -26.96 3.84 -9.47
C PRO A 250 -25.73 4.43 -10.18
N ASN A 251 -25.29 5.60 -9.72
CA ASN A 251 -24.08 6.30 -10.19
C ASN A 251 -22.81 5.94 -9.36
N GLY A 252 -22.84 4.87 -8.55
CA GLY A 252 -21.73 4.47 -7.68
C GLY A 252 -20.41 4.27 -8.42
N ASN A 253 -20.46 3.76 -9.66
CA ASN A 253 -19.29 3.51 -10.50
C ASN A 253 -18.81 4.75 -11.30
N GLU A 254 -19.36 5.94 -11.07
CA GLU A 254 -18.97 7.17 -11.78
C GLU A 254 -17.83 7.91 -11.05
N ILE A 255 -16.60 7.68 -11.50
CA ILE A 255 -15.42 8.40 -11.00
C ILE A 255 -15.28 9.80 -11.61
N THR A 256 -14.93 10.79 -10.78
CA THR A 256 -14.69 12.18 -11.20
C THR A 256 -13.22 12.46 -11.51
N ARG A 257 -12.32 11.55 -11.13
CA ARG A 257 -10.88 11.65 -11.43
C ARG A 257 -10.25 10.28 -11.68
N ALA A 258 -9.46 10.17 -12.74
CA ALA A 258 -8.72 8.97 -13.12
C ALA A 258 -7.36 9.34 -13.73
N LEU A 259 -6.43 8.39 -13.77
CA LEU A 259 -5.26 8.45 -14.64
C LEU A 259 -5.63 8.03 -16.07
N GLY A 260 -4.81 8.42 -17.04
CA GLY A 260 -5.05 8.12 -18.45
C GLY A 260 -5.96 9.13 -19.15
N GLY A 261 -6.40 8.76 -20.35
CA GLY A 261 -7.05 9.69 -21.26
C GLY A 261 -7.51 9.04 -22.57
N SER A 262 -8.13 9.85 -23.41
CA SER A 262 -8.81 9.40 -24.65
C SER A 262 -7.96 9.51 -25.92
N GLY A 263 -6.67 9.84 -25.80
CA GLY A 263 -5.77 9.91 -26.95
C GLY A 263 -5.72 11.27 -27.67
N TYR A 264 -6.22 12.34 -27.03
CA TYR A 264 -6.29 13.69 -27.61
C TYR A 264 -5.49 14.75 -26.85
N GLU A 265 -4.87 14.35 -25.73
CA GLU A 265 -4.14 15.22 -24.84
C GLU A 265 -2.64 15.17 -25.18
N ASP A 266 -1.93 16.27 -24.94
CA ASP A 266 -0.47 16.30 -25.06
C ASP A 266 0.14 15.65 -23.80
N PRO A 267 0.81 14.49 -23.89
CA PRO A 267 1.36 13.80 -22.74
C PRO A 267 2.46 14.61 -22.05
N ASP A 268 3.12 15.55 -22.74
CA ASP A 268 4.18 16.34 -22.12
C ASP A 268 3.62 17.50 -21.28
N GLU A 269 2.37 17.92 -21.53
CA GLU A 269 1.68 19.00 -20.80
C GLU A 269 0.58 18.48 -19.87
N ALA A 270 0.17 17.22 -20.01
CA ALA A 270 -0.91 16.64 -19.22
C ALA A 270 -0.63 16.64 -17.71
N THR A 271 -1.68 16.88 -16.93
CA THR A 271 -1.66 16.93 -15.48
C THR A 271 -2.92 16.32 -14.91
N VAL A 272 -2.82 15.71 -13.74
CA VAL A 272 -3.95 15.17 -12.97
C VAL A 272 -3.88 15.73 -11.55
N GLY A 273 -5.03 16.03 -10.94
CA GLY A 273 -5.07 16.42 -9.53
C GLY A 273 -4.72 15.21 -8.67
N VAL A 274 -3.63 15.27 -7.90
CA VAL A 274 -3.25 14.20 -6.97
C VAL A 274 -3.42 14.70 -5.55
N ASP A 275 -4.27 14.02 -4.79
CA ASP A 275 -4.40 14.28 -3.36
C ASP A 275 -3.31 13.50 -2.63
N THR A 276 -2.59 14.15 -1.71
CA THR A 276 -1.45 13.53 -1.00
C THR A 276 -1.45 13.81 0.49
N ARG A 277 -1.05 12.86 1.33
CA ARG A 277 -0.99 13.06 2.78
C ARG A 277 0.17 12.29 3.39
N THR A 278 0.51 12.68 4.62
CA THR A 278 1.48 11.99 5.48
C THR A 278 0.81 11.59 6.79
N VAL A 279 0.91 10.31 7.16
CA VAL A 279 0.48 9.82 8.47
C VAL A 279 1.60 9.08 9.18
N ARG A 280 1.64 9.17 10.52
CA ARG A 280 2.54 8.37 11.37
C ARG A 280 1.90 7.02 11.67
N LEU A 281 2.70 5.96 11.62
CA LEU A 281 2.35 4.60 11.98
C LEU A 281 2.99 4.18 13.32
N TYR A 282 2.41 3.18 13.96
CA TYR A 282 2.80 2.54 15.21
C TYR A 282 2.83 1.01 15.05
N ALA A 283 3.42 0.32 16.04
CA ALA A 283 3.60 -1.13 15.99
C ALA A 283 2.31 -1.94 15.79
N GLU A 284 1.19 -1.41 16.30
CA GLU A 284 -0.13 -2.05 16.26
C GLU A 284 -0.97 -1.61 15.05
N ASP A 285 -0.40 -0.81 14.13
CA ASP A 285 -1.07 -0.43 12.89
C ASP A 285 -0.87 -1.46 11.79
N THR A 286 -1.97 -1.78 11.12
CA THR A 286 -2.00 -2.44 9.82
C THR A 286 -2.54 -1.47 8.80
N VAL A 287 -1.77 -1.25 7.73
CA VAL A 287 -2.22 -0.47 6.56
C VAL A 287 -2.86 -1.44 5.58
N LEU A 288 -4.03 -1.08 5.07
CA LEU A 288 -4.71 -1.74 3.96
C LEU A 288 -4.81 -0.75 2.79
N ALA A 289 -4.46 -1.18 1.59
CA ALA A 289 -4.81 -0.51 0.34
C ALA A 289 -5.62 -1.50 -0.53
N THR A 290 -6.71 -1.04 -1.12
CA THR A 290 -7.67 -1.89 -1.84
C THR A 290 -8.23 -1.21 -3.09
N SER A 291 -8.57 -1.99 -4.13
CA SER A 291 -9.50 -1.56 -5.18
C SER A 291 -10.93 -1.43 -4.64
N ASP A 292 -11.84 -0.87 -5.44
CA ASP A 292 -13.23 -0.66 -5.05
C ASP A 292 -14.00 -1.98 -4.89
N GLY A 293 -13.59 -3.05 -5.57
CA GLY A 293 -14.27 -4.35 -5.56
C GLY A 293 -14.37 -5.04 -4.20
N LEU A 294 -13.62 -4.58 -3.19
CA LEU A 294 -13.87 -4.97 -1.80
C LEU A 294 -15.13 -4.29 -1.25
N ILE A 295 -15.28 -2.98 -1.47
CA ILE A 295 -16.36 -2.15 -0.91
C ILE A 295 -17.65 -2.27 -1.73
N ASP A 296 -17.53 -2.35 -3.06
CA ASP A 296 -18.63 -2.48 -4.03
C ASP A 296 -18.81 -3.93 -4.50
N ALA A 297 -18.67 -4.88 -3.57
CA ALA A 297 -18.74 -6.31 -3.83
C ALA A 297 -20.17 -6.82 -4.11
N GLN A 298 -21.17 -6.12 -3.55
CA GLN A 298 -22.60 -6.41 -3.66
C GLN A 298 -23.12 -6.24 -5.08
N THR A 299 -24.27 -6.85 -5.36
CA THR A 299 -24.76 -6.94 -6.75
C THR A 299 -26.21 -6.58 -6.95
N ASP A 300 -26.93 -6.45 -5.85
CA ASP A 300 -28.31 -6.03 -5.69
C ASP A 300 -28.43 -4.54 -5.32
N ALA A 301 -27.34 -3.77 -5.48
CA ALA A 301 -27.31 -2.33 -5.26
C ALA A 301 -28.49 -1.58 -5.93
N PRO A 302 -28.87 -1.84 -7.20
CA PRO A 302 -30.01 -1.15 -7.81
C PRO A 302 -31.33 -1.43 -7.10
N GLU A 303 -31.59 -2.68 -6.70
CA GLU A 303 -32.80 -3.06 -5.98
C GLU A 303 -32.83 -2.46 -4.56
N LEU A 304 -31.69 -2.48 -3.86
CA LEU A 304 -31.54 -1.88 -2.53
C LEU A 304 -31.73 -0.36 -2.56
N TYR A 305 -31.21 0.32 -3.58
CA TYR A 305 -31.40 1.75 -3.78
C TYR A 305 -32.87 2.11 -4.01
N GLU A 306 -33.54 1.42 -4.94
CA GLU A 306 -34.97 1.65 -5.19
C GLU A 306 -35.79 1.44 -3.92
N GLU A 307 -35.51 0.38 -3.16
CA GLU A 307 -36.19 0.11 -1.88
C GLU A 307 -35.91 1.20 -0.83
N TYR A 308 -34.66 1.66 -0.72
CA TYR A 308 -34.27 2.68 0.28
C TYR A 308 -34.96 4.01 0.01
N VAL A 309 -34.93 4.50 -1.23
CA VAL A 309 -35.58 5.74 -1.65
C VAL A 309 -37.11 5.63 -1.57
N ASP A 310 -37.71 4.53 -2.02
CA ASP A 310 -39.17 4.33 -1.95
C ASP A 310 -39.68 4.22 -0.51
N SER A 311 -38.81 3.81 0.42
CA SER A 311 -39.11 3.72 1.85
C SER A 311 -39.00 5.05 2.61
N ASP A 312 -38.61 6.14 1.94
CA ASP A 312 -38.27 7.43 2.57
C ASP A 312 -37.11 7.24 3.58
N HIS A 313 -36.06 6.54 3.14
CA HIS A 313 -34.82 6.30 3.89
C HIS A 313 -35.06 5.59 5.23
N ALA A 314 -35.86 4.53 5.22
CA ALA A 314 -36.22 3.81 6.44
C ALA A 314 -35.00 3.09 7.07
N ASP A 315 -34.82 3.23 8.39
CA ASP A 315 -33.74 2.60 9.16
C ASP A 315 -33.59 1.09 8.88
N SER A 316 -34.70 0.37 8.70
CA SER A 316 -34.68 -1.08 8.44
C SER A 316 -34.10 -1.45 7.07
N VAL A 317 -34.15 -0.54 6.10
CA VAL A 317 -33.54 -0.75 4.77
C VAL A 317 -32.07 -0.33 4.83
N ALA A 318 -31.74 0.73 5.57
CA ALA A 318 -30.35 1.09 5.84
C ALA A 318 -29.57 -0.04 6.53
N GLU A 319 -30.15 -0.67 7.55
CA GLU A 319 -29.56 -1.85 8.22
C GLU A 319 -29.28 -2.99 7.22
N ARG A 320 -30.20 -3.24 6.29
CA ARG A 320 -30.00 -4.25 5.24
C ARG A 320 -28.91 -3.87 4.26
N ILE A 321 -28.81 -2.60 3.87
CA ILE A 321 -27.72 -2.12 3.01
C ILE A 321 -26.38 -2.36 3.70
N HIS A 322 -26.27 -2.02 4.98
CA HIS A 322 -25.08 -2.27 5.77
C HIS A 322 -24.72 -3.76 5.89
N ASP A 323 -25.71 -4.65 5.92
CA ASP A 323 -25.47 -6.10 5.94
C ASP A 323 -24.95 -6.65 4.59
N GLU A 324 -25.26 -5.98 3.48
CA GLU A 324 -24.88 -6.43 2.13
C GLU A 324 -23.56 -5.79 1.64
N VAL A 325 -23.24 -4.57 2.07
CA VAL A 325 -21.99 -3.87 1.69
C VAL A 325 -20.87 -4.13 2.68
N VAL A 326 -19.62 -4.16 2.21
CA VAL A 326 -18.48 -4.32 3.13
C VAL A 326 -18.21 -3.00 3.83
N THR A 327 -18.52 -2.95 5.13
CA THR A 327 -18.36 -1.71 5.91
C THR A 327 -16.94 -1.55 6.47
N ASP A 328 -16.56 -0.32 6.81
CA ASP A 328 -15.29 -0.03 7.49
C ASP A 328 -15.15 -0.81 8.82
N ASP A 329 -16.25 -1.02 9.54
CA ASP A 329 -16.27 -1.82 10.77
C ASP A 329 -15.95 -3.29 10.49
N GLU A 330 -16.49 -3.87 9.41
CA GLU A 330 -16.15 -5.23 9.01
C GLU A 330 -14.69 -5.35 8.54
N ILE A 331 -14.17 -4.33 7.84
CA ILE A 331 -12.75 -4.30 7.46
C ILE A 331 -11.86 -4.30 8.70
N ARG A 332 -12.21 -3.49 9.71
CA ARG A 332 -11.54 -3.50 11.00
C ARG A 332 -11.56 -4.89 11.59
N ASP A 333 -12.74 -5.50 11.71
CA ASP A 333 -12.94 -6.76 12.42
C ASP A 333 -12.18 -7.90 11.72
N VAL A 334 -12.16 -7.96 10.38
CA VAL A 334 -11.34 -8.92 9.61
C VAL A 334 -9.85 -8.79 9.96
N VAL A 335 -9.33 -7.57 10.05
CA VAL A 335 -7.91 -7.34 10.39
C VAL A 335 -7.60 -7.69 11.85
N LEU A 336 -8.54 -7.43 12.77
CA LEU A 336 -8.36 -7.72 14.20
C LEU A 336 -8.47 -9.22 14.52
N ASP A 337 -9.35 -9.94 13.84
CA ASP A 337 -9.64 -11.35 14.09
C ASP A 337 -8.65 -12.29 13.40
N ALA A 338 -8.03 -11.87 12.29
CA ALA A 338 -7.07 -12.69 11.56
C ALA A 338 -5.77 -12.92 12.36
N ALA A 339 -5.26 -14.16 12.35
CA ALA A 339 -4.00 -14.51 13.00
C ALA A 339 -2.77 -14.00 12.21
N SER A 340 -2.95 -13.65 10.94
CA SER A 340 -1.88 -13.15 10.07
C SER A 340 -2.39 -12.21 8.97
N LEU A 341 -1.49 -11.44 8.36
CA LEU A 341 -1.84 -10.60 7.21
C LEU A 341 -2.27 -11.42 5.98
N ASP A 342 -1.77 -12.66 5.85
CA ASP A 342 -2.14 -13.58 4.77
C ASP A 342 -3.55 -14.15 4.96
N GLU A 343 -3.94 -14.42 6.20
CA GLU A 343 -5.31 -14.81 6.52
C GLU A 343 -6.27 -13.63 6.30
N ALA A 344 -5.92 -12.43 6.78
CA ALA A 344 -6.73 -11.23 6.52
C ALA A 344 -6.90 -10.97 5.02
N SER A 345 -5.83 -11.06 4.22
CA SER A 345 -5.90 -10.84 2.77
C SER A 345 -6.73 -11.91 2.04
N GLN A 346 -6.74 -13.15 2.54
CA GLN A 346 -7.63 -14.20 2.03
C GLN A 346 -9.08 -13.94 2.42
N GLU A 347 -9.35 -13.54 3.66
CA GLU A 347 -10.71 -13.27 4.10
C GLU A 347 -11.34 -12.03 3.48
N PHE A 348 -10.55 -11.03 3.06
CA PHE A 348 -11.08 -9.96 2.22
C PHE A 348 -11.59 -10.47 0.87
N VAL A 349 -10.85 -11.38 0.24
CA VAL A 349 -11.27 -11.99 -1.03
C VAL A 349 -12.48 -12.91 -0.83
N SER A 350 -12.51 -13.71 0.25
CA SER A 350 -13.68 -14.52 0.61
C SER A 350 -14.90 -13.64 0.82
N LEU A 351 -14.77 -12.60 1.65
CA LEU A 351 -15.84 -11.67 2.00
C LEU A 351 -16.43 -11.00 0.75
N ALA A 352 -15.60 -10.44 -0.12
CA ALA A 352 -16.07 -9.80 -1.33
C ALA A 352 -16.77 -10.79 -2.29
N ASN A 353 -16.26 -12.03 -2.42
CA ASN A 353 -16.94 -13.05 -3.21
C ASN A 353 -18.27 -13.50 -2.59
N ASP A 354 -18.34 -13.64 -1.26
CA ASP A 354 -19.56 -13.98 -0.53
C ASP A 354 -20.65 -12.90 -0.69
N ARG A 355 -20.26 -11.62 -0.81
CA ARG A 355 -21.17 -10.50 -1.12
C ARG A 355 -21.55 -10.41 -2.60
N GLY A 356 -20.87 -11.14 -3.47
CA GLY A 356 -21.29 -11.32 -4.87
C GLY A 356 -20.17 -11.32 -5.89
N GLY A 357 -18.97 -10.83 -5.53
CA GLY A 357 -17.79 -10.78 -6.40
C GLY A 357 -18.09 -10.07 -7.72
N LYS A 358 -18.67 -8.87 -7.63
CA LYS A 358 -19.11 -8.05 -8.78
C LYS A 358 -17.95 -7.69 -9.71
N ASP A 359 -16.81 -7.28 -9.13
CA ASP A 359 -15.62 -6.83 -9.84
C ASP A 359 -14.34 -7.51 -9.33
N ASN A 360 -13.20 -7.15 -9.92
CA ASN A 360 -11.89 -7.54 -9.43
C ASN A 360 -11.68 -7.01 -8.00
N ILE A 361 -11.01 -7.79 -7.18
CA ILE A 361 -10.60 -7.37 -5.83
C ILE A 361 -9.09 -7.47 -5.76
N SER A 362 -8.45 -6.39 -5.34
CA SER A 362 -7.02 -6.32 -5.09
C SER A 362 -6.75 -5.71 -3.74
N VAL A 363 -6.06 -6.43 -2.86
CA VAL A 363 -5.71 -5.97 -1.52
C VAL A 363 -4.21 -6.06 -1.28
N LEU A 364 -3.66 -5.04 -0.62
CA LEU A 364 -2.31 -5.00 -0.11
C LEU A 364 -2.37 -4.61 1.37
N LEU A 365 -1.81 -5.48 2.22
CA LEU A 365 -1.66 -5.23 3.65
C LEU A 365 -0.19 -5.12 4.03
N PHE A 366 0.13 -4.23 4.96
CA PHE A 366 1.42 -4.27 5.64
C PHE A 366 1.36 -3.74 7.07
N ALA A 367 2.29 -4.22 7.89
CA ALA A 367 2.46 -3.80 9.28
C ALA A 367 3.95 -3.82 9.65
N ASP A 368 4.35 -2.98 10.60
CA ASP A 368 5.73 -2.93 11.10
C ASP A 368 5.77 -2.91 12.63
N SER A 369 5.97 -4.10 13.21
CA SER A 369 6.05 -4.29 14.65
C SER A 369 7.32 -3.72 15.28
N ALA A 370 8.30 -3.26 14.49
CA ALA A 370 9.50 -2.59 14.99
C ALA A 370 9.26 -1.11 15.33
N LEU A 371 8.11 -0.55 14.98
CA LEU A 371 7.76 0.84 15.27
C LEU A 371 7.50 1.07 16.77
N PRO A 372 7.50 2.34 17.23
CA PRO A 372 7.02 2.67 18.56
C PRO A 372 5.58 2.18 18.77
N LYS A 373 5.28 1.75 20.00
CA LYS A 373 3.92 1.37 20.38
C LYS A 373 2.97 2.55 20.32
N THR A 374 1.71 2.22 20.08
CA THR A 374 0.58 3.14 20.17
C THR A 374 0.53 3.80 21.55
N PRO A 375 0.52 5.14 21.65
CA PRO A 375 0.45 5.82 22.94
C PRO A 375 -0.81 5.44 23.73
N GLU A 376 -0.67 5.09 25.02
CA GLU A 376 -1.79 4.68 25.88
C GLU A 376 -2.79 5.83 26.14
N SER A 377 -2.33 7.09 26.17
CA SER A 377 -3.17 8.28 26.38
C SER A 377 -2.64 9.49 25.58
N GLY A 378 -3.51 10.45 25.28
CA GLY A 378 -3.09 11.75 24.72
C GLY A 378 -3.32 11.98 23.22
N GLY A 379 -4.19 11.19 22.58
CA GLY A 379 -4.66 11.45 21.23
C GLY A 379 -3.73 10.85 20.18
N MET A 380 -4.21 9.81 19.50
CA MET A 380 -3.63 9.39 18.23
C MET A 380 -3.55 10.60 17.30
N PRO A 381 -2.49 10.72 16.47
CA PRO A 381 -2.50 11.72 15.42
C PRO A 381 -3.76 11.52 14.57
N VAL A 382 -4.45 12.62 14.23
CA VAL A 382 -5.62 12.56 13.33
C VAL A 382 -5.14 12.00 12.01
N ARG A 383 -5.72 10.86 11.60
CA ARG A 383 -5.41 10.17 10.35
C ARG A 383 -6.49 10.42 9.31
N ASP A 384 -7.73 10.49 9.77
CA ASP A 384 -8.91 10.66 8.95
C ASP A 384 -8.84 11.94 8.12
N ILE A 385 -9.46 11.89 6.94
CA ILE A 385 -9.65 13.07 6.12
C ILE A 385 -10.71 13.94 6.78
N ASP A 386 -10.29 15.10 7.28
CA ASP A 386 -11.23 16.14 7.71
C ASP A 386 -12.05 16.58 6.48
N PRO A 387 -13.38 16.40 6.47
CA PRO A 387 -14.23 16.80 5.35
C PRO A 387 -14.21 18.32 5.09
N ASP A 388 -13.82 19.13 6.07
CA ASP A 388 -13.80 20.59 5.98
C ASP A 388 -12.45 21.17 5.55
N LEU A 389 -11.41 20.34 5.36
CA LEU A 389 -10.13 20.81 4.82
C LEU A 389 -10.22 20.97 3.30
N ASP A 390 -10.44 22.21 2.86
CA ASP A 390 -10.36 22.57 1.44
C ASP A 390 -8.97 22.20 0.90
N ILE A 391 -8.94 21.38 -0.15
CA ILE A 391 -7.72 20.94 -0.84
C ILE A 391 -6.91 22.16 -1.36
N SER A 392 -7.58 23.30 -1.53
CA SER A 392 -6.98 24.60 -1.90
C SER A 392 -6.24 25.31 -0.75
N GLU A 393 -6.47 24.94 0.51
CA GLU A 393 -5.78 25.50 1.71
C GLU A 393 -4.38 24.92 1.93
N ARG A 394 -3.84 24.16 0.97
CA ARG A 394 -2.40 23.91 0.88
C ARG A 394 -1.69 25.21 0.52
N ASP A 395 -1.49 26.05 1.53
CA ASP A 395 -0.76 27.31 1.43
C ASP A 395 0.54 27.12 0.63
N THR A 396 0.55 27.70 -0.56
CA THR A 396 1.77 28.05 -1.28
C THR A 396 2.50 29.07 -0.40
N VAL A 397 3.40 28.59 0.47
CA VAL A 397 4.32 29.47 1.18
C VAL A 397 5.35 29.97 0.16
N ILE A 398 5.02 31.05 -0.53
CA ILE A 398 6.01 31.86 -1.23
C ILE A 398 6.87 32.50 -0.14
N MET A 399 8.05 31.92 0.11
CA MET A 399 9.09 32.62 0.84
C MET A 399 9.62 33.73 -0.07
N THR A 400 9.25 34.97 0.24
CA THR A 400 10.00 36.14 -0.24
C THR A 400 11.17 36.37 0.70
N ASP A 401 12.38 36.35 0.13
CA ASP A 401 13.63 36.64 0.81
C ASP A 401 13.62 38.03 1.48
N GLU A 402 13.98 38.07 2.76
CA GLU A 402 14.66 39.21 3.41
C GLU A 402 15.91 38.72 4.18
#